data_AF-A0A8D9HI04-F1
#
_entry.id   AF-A0A8D9HI04-F1
#
_cell.length_a   1.000
_cell.length_b   1.000
_cell.length_c   1.000
_cell.angle_alpha   90.00
_cell.angle_beta   90.00
_cell.angle_gamma   90.00
#
_symmetry.space_group_name_H-M   'P 1'
#
loop_
_entity.id
_entity.type
_entity.pdbx_description
1 polymer ?
#
loop_
_entity_poly.entity_id
_entity_poly.type
_entity_poly.pdbx_seq_one_letter_code
_entity_poly.pdbx_strand_id
1 'polypeptide(L)'
;MHKAGFTPTVPDSLQIIDAENCESLERLNCSFYSTKLTELSFVNCFKLNQEARDLIVKTSTEEYAVFPGETVPAYYFSYRATGSSVSMKLNGFDTHFPTSLGFKACLLLVTKPDDVDADDGWDPYIYYCIKDKLMVSRLTRDVVLCAGNCLHNQSIWS
;
A
#
# COMPACT_ATOMS: atom_id res chain seq x y z
N MET A 1 -20.46 22.01 -25.45
CA MET A 1 -20.27 20.55 -25.32
C MET A 1 -20.12 20.25 -23.83
N HIS A 2 -21.13 19.68 -23.19
CA HIS A 2 -21.11 19.43 -21.75
C HIS A 2 -20.30 18.16 -21.47
N LYS A 3 -19.22 18.27 -20.69
CA LYS A 3 -18.51 17.13 -20.10
C LYS A 3 -19.44 16.47 -19.08
N ALA A 4 -19.95 15.28 -19.38
CA ALA A 4 -20.53 14.41 -18.38
C ALA A 4 -19.37 13.73 -17.63
N GLY A 5 -19.07 14.21 -16.42
CA GLY A 5 -18.18 13.50 -15.51
C GLY A 5 -18.96 12.37 -14.85
N PHE A 6 -18.83 11.15 -15.36
CA PHE A 6 -19.24 9.96 -14.62
C PHE A 6 -18.06 9.57 -13.73
N THR A 7 -18.14 9.87 -12.44
CA THR A 7 -17.32 9.19 -11.43
C THR A 7 -18.00 7.85 -11.16
N PRO A 8 -17.42 6.70 -11.57
CA PRO A 8 -17.98 5.41 -11.20
C PRO A 8 -17.90 5.29 -9.67
N THR A 9 -19.03 5.45 -9.00
CA THR A 9 -19.14 5.11 -7.58
C THR A 9 -18.97 3.61 -7.47
N VAL A 10 -17.92 3.20 -6.78
CA VAL A 10 -17.65 1.79 -6.47
C VAL A 10 -18.83 1.27 -5.65
N PRO A 11 -19.43 0.11 -5.99
CA PRO A 11 -20.57 -0.41 -5.24
C PRO A 11 -20.17 -0.69 -3.79
N ASP A 12 -21.08 -0.43 -2.85
CA ASP A 12 -20.84 -0.60 -1.39
C ASP A 12 -20.50 -2.04 -0.99
N SER A 13 -20.79 -3.02 -1.86
CA SER A 13 -20.47 -4.44 -1.68
C SER A 13 -19.09 -4.83 -2.18
N LEU A 14 -18.35 -3.95 -2.86
CA LEU A 14 -17.03 -4.29 -3.39
C LEU A 14 -16.03 -4.37 -2.26
N GLN A 15 -15.38 -5.52 -2.10
CA GLN A 15 -14.35 -5.72 -1.08
C GLN A 15 -12.95 -5.87 -1.68
N ILE A 16 -12.85 -6.33 -2.92
CA ILE A 16 -11.58 -6.63 -3.58
C ILE A 16 -11.54 -5.94 -4.94
N ILE A 17 -10.46 -5.23 -5.21
CA ILE A 17 -10.09 -4.80 -6.57
C ILE A 17 -8.76 -5.47 -6.88
N ASP A 18 -8.73 -6.21 -7.98
CA ASP A 18 -7.51 -6.81 -8.49
C ASP A 18 -7.38 -6.51 -9.97
N ALA A 19 -6.26 -5.88 -10.34
CA ALA A 19 -5.93 -5.48 -11.68
C ALA A 19 -4.46 -5.77 -11.93
N GLU A 20 -4.20 -6.62 -12.92
CA GLU A 20 -2.84 -7.02 -13.29
C GLU A 20 -2.50 -6.58 -14.70
N ASN A 21 -1.22 -6.28 -14.93
CA ASN A 21 -0.64 -6.02 -16.26
C ASN A 21 -1.38 -4.92 -17.04
N CYS A 22 -1.79 -3.85 -16.36
CA CYS A 22 -2.57 -2.78 -16.98
C CYS A 22 -1.76 -1.99 -18.03
N GLU A 23 -2.08 -2.15 -19.32
CA GLU A 23 -1.41 -1.42 -20.41
C GLU A 23 -1.80 0.06 -20.52
N SER A 24 -2.96 0.46 -20.00
CA SER A 24 -3.56 1.79 -20.24
C SER A 24 -4.15 2.48 -19.01
N LEU A 25 -4.13 1.82 -17.85
CA LEU A 25 -4.73 2.36 -16.63
C LEU A 25 -3.86 3.47 -16.05
N GLU A 26 -4.28 4.72 -16.25
CA GLU A 26 -3.57 5.89 -15.77
C GLU A 26 -4.17 6.52 -14.51
N ARG A 27 -5.49 6.40 -14.32
CA ARG A 27 -6.25 7.12 -13.31
C ARG A 27 -7.27 6.23 -12.63
N LEU A 28 -7.54 6.53 -11.37
CA LEU A 28 -8.62 5.94 -10.59
C LEU A 28 -9.65 7.04 -10.29
N ASN A 29 -10.82 6.98 -10.93
CA ASN A 29 -11.90 7.98 -10.75
C ASN A 29 -12.86 7.60 -9.61
N CYS A 30 -12.36 6.88 -8.60
CA CYS A 30 -13.15 6.26 -7.55
C CYS A 30 -12.90 6.94 -6.21
N SER A 31 -13.94 6.99 -5.36
CA SER A 31 -13.81 7.35 -3.95
C SER A 31 -13.90 6.07 -3.13
N PHE A 32 -12.77 5.61 -2.59
CA PHE A 32 -12.74 4.44 -1.72
C PHE A 32 -13.07 4.76 -0.25
N TYR A 33 -13.45 6.00 0.06
CA TYR A 33 -13.64 6.49 1.43
C TYR A 33 -14.83 5.85 2.17
N SER A 34 -15.81 5.28 1.46
CA SER A 34 -17.03 4.69 2.04
C SER A 34 -17.03 3.16 2.07
N THR A 35 -16.13 2.51 1.34
CA THR A 35 -16.13 1.06 1.15
C THR A 35 -15.05 0.42 2.00
N LYS A 36 -15.41 -0.59 2.79
CA LYS A 36 -14.43 -1.43 3.49
C LYS A 36 -13.82 -2.40 2.47
N LEU A 37 -12.72 -1.99 1.88
CA LEU A 37 -11.96 -2.83 0.97
C LEU A 37 -11.09 -3.77 1.80
N THR A 38 -11.17 -5.05 1.50
CA THR A 38 -10.25 -6.06 2.00
C THR A 38 -8.90 -5.90 1.30
N GLU A 39 -8.92 -5.80 -0.04
CA GLU A 39 -7.72 -5.82 -0.89
C GLU A 39 -7.81 -4.83 -2.06
N LEU A 40 -6.66 -4.21 -2.38
CA LEU A 40 -6.49 -3.35 -3.56
C LEU A 40 -5.19 -3.70 -4.30
N SER A 41 -5.27 -4.49 -5.36
CA SER A 41 -4.12 -4.93 -6.14
C SER A 41 -4.08 -4.25 -7.53
N PHE A 42 -2.94 -3.64 -7.84
CA PHE A 42 -2.62 -3.04 -9.14
C PHE A 42 -1.26 -3.54 -9.65
N VAL A 43 -1.05 -4.85 -9.67
CA VAL A 43 0.23 -5.45 -10.08
C VAL A 43 0.53 -5.10 -11.53
N ASN A 44 1.77 -4.69 -11.80
CA ASN A 44 2.24 -4.32 -13.14
C ASN A 44 1.46 -3.20 -13.87
N CYS A 45 0.67 -2.39 -13.16
CA CYS A 45 -0.10 -1.29 -13.75
C CYS A 45 0.73 0.01 -13.85
N PHE A 46 1.84 -0.02 -14.60
CA PHE A 46 2.90 1.00 -14.55
C PHE A 46 2.48 2.41 -14.96
N LYS A 47 1.43 2.53 -15.77
CA LYS A 47 0.92 3.83 -16.22
C LYS A 47 0.10 4.58 -15.16
N LEU A 48 -0.17 3.97 -14.01
CA LEU A 48 -0.82 4.65 -12.88
C LEU A 48 -0.06 5.92 -12.52
N ASN A 49 -0.76 7.05 -12.61
CA ASN A 49 -0.21 8.36 -12.31
C ASN A 49 -0.03 8.57 -10.80
N GLN A 50 0.63 9.66 -10.41
CA GLN A 50 0.89 9.96 -9.00
C GLN A 50 -0.41 10.14 -8.19
N GLU A 51 -1.45 10.72 -8.78
CA GLU A 51 -2.74 10.91 -8.12
C GLU A 51 -3.39 9.57 -7.75
N ALA A 52 -3.37 8.60 -8.66
CA ALA A 52 -3.87 7.25 -8.42
C ALA A 52 -3.03 6.53 -7.35
N ARG A 53 -1.70 6.63 -7.39
CA ARG A 53 -0.82 6.04 -6.38
C ARG A 53 -1.07 6.64 -5.00
N ASP A 54 -1.23 7.96 -4.92
CA ASP A 54 -1.58 8.66 -3.69
C ASP A 54 -2.94 8.23 -3.15
N LEU A 55 -3.92 8.01 -4.02
CA LEU A 55 -5.23 7.50 -3.65
C LEU A 55 -5.12 6.08 -3.07
N ILE A 56 -4.34 5.19 -3.68
CA ILE A 56 -4.10 3.84 -3.17
C ILE A 56 -3.45 3.91 -1.78
N VAL A 57 -2.41 4.72 -1.61
CA VAL A 57 -1.71 4.90 -0.31
C VAL A 57 -2.67 5.44 0.76
N LYS A 58 -3.57 6.36 0.42
CA LYS A 58 -4.56 6.93 1.35
C LYS A 58 -5.69 5.96 1.70
N THR A 59 -6.04 5.05 0.79
CA THR A 59 -7.12 4.10 1.03
C THR A 59 -6.77 3.17 2.17
N SER A 60 -7.72 2.94 3.07
CA SER A 60 -7.60 1.95 4.14
C SER A 60 -8.11 0.62 3.63
N THR A 61 -7.34 -0.44 3.85
CA THR A 61 -7.66 -1.81 3.44
C THR A 61 -7.54 -2.74 4.63
N GLU A 62 -8.40 -3.74 4.76
CA GLU A 62 -8.35 -4.67 5.90
C GLU A 62 -7.09 -5.57 5.85
N GLU A 63 -6.63 -5.91 4.64
CA GLU A 63 -5.46 -6.75 4.44
C GLU A 63 -4.30 -5.97 3.84
N TYR A 64 -4.35 -5.66 2.56
CA TYR A 64 -3.25 -4.97 1.88
C TYR A 64 -3.69 -4.20 0.62
N ALA A 65 -2.83 -3.27 0.21
CA ALA A 65 -2.91 -2.62 -1.10
C ALA A 65 -1.56 -2.78 -1.83
N VAL A 66 -1.56 -3.11 -3.12
CA VAL A 66 -0.36 -3.25 -3.97
C VAL A 66 -0.44 -2.29 -5.14
N PHE A 67 0.64 -1.54 -5.40
CA PHE A 67 0.75 -0.72 -6.60
C PHE A 67 2.21 -0.57 -7.04
N PRO A 68 2.47 -0.25 -8.32
CA PRO A 68 3.83 -0.11 -8.80
C PRO A 68 4.48 1.15 -8.24
N GLY A 69 5.70 1.03 -7.71
CA GLY A 69 6.43 2.15 -7.12
C GLY A 69 7.91 1.83 -6.93
N GLU A 70 8.77 2.78 -7.29
CA GLU A 70 10.24 2.62 -7.19
C GLU A 70 10.77 2.96 -5.80
N THR A 71 10.01 3.73 -5.02
CA THR A 71 10.41 4.20 -3.69
C THR A 71 9.21 4.23 -2.76
N VAL A 72 9.48 4.10 -1.45
CA VAL A 72 8.47 4.34 -0.40
C VAL A 72 8.12 5.84 -0.40
N PRO A 73 6.83 6.22 -0.53
CA PRO A 73 6.41 7.62 -0.57
C PRO A 73 6.78 8.38 0.73
N ALA A 74 7.84 9.19 0.66
CA ALA A 74 8.40 9.88 1.82
C ALA A 74 7.43 10.83 2.53
N TYR A 75 6.47 11.39 1.78
CA TYR A 75 5.48 12.31 2.31
C TYR A 75 4.44 11.62 3.21
N TYR A 76 4.11 10.35 2.95
CA TYR A 76 3.14 9.58 3.73
C TYR A 76 3.81 8.75 4.85
N PHE A 77 5.08 8.36 4.65
CA PHE A 77 5.79 7.46 5.55
C PHE A 77 7.03 8.15 6.14
N SER A 78 6.87 8.71 7.35
CA SER A 78 7.93 9.46 8.04
C SER A 78 9.03 8.57 8.62
N TYR A 79 8.71 7.34 9.03
CA TYR A 79 9.66 6.36 9.55
C TYR A 79 10.00 5.38 8.45
N ARG A 80 11.27 5.38 7.99
CA ARG A 80 11.76 4.55 6.89
C ARG A 80 13.06 3.89 7.30
N ALA A 81 13.25 2.65 6.87
CA ALA A 81 14.48 1.90 7.03
C ALA A 81 14.70 1.05 5.78
N THR A 82 15.96 0.67 5.54
CA THR A 82 16.33 -0.35 4.56
C THR A 82 16.67 -1.62 5.33
N GLY A 83 16.11 -2.76 4.93
CA GLY A 83 16.29 -4.05 5.60
C GLY A 83 14.95 -4.71 5.95
N SER A 84 15.00 -5.70 6.84
CA SER A 84 13.84 -6.52 7.21
C SER A 84 13.01 -5.98 8.37
N SER A 85 13.42 -4.87 8.99
CA SER A 85 12.69 -4.29 10.12
C SER A 85 12.84 -2.77 10.20
N VAL A 86 11.82 -2.11 10.76
CA VAL A 86 11.81 -0.70 11.09
C VAL A 86 11.33 -0.55 12.53
N SER A 87 11.99 0.31 13.30
CA SER A 87 11.58 0.65 14.66
C SER A 87 11.26 2.14 14.74
N MET A 88 10.17 2.49 15.41
CA MET A 88 9.81 3.86 15.70
C MET A 88 9.59 4.06 17.20
N LYS A 89 9.88 5.27 17.68
CA LYS A 89 9.56 5.66 19.05
C LYS A 89 8.23 6.42 19.04
N LEU A 90 7.25 5.91 19.77
CA LEU A 90 5.99 6.59 20.02
C LEU A 90 6.20 7.58 21.17
N ASN A 91 6.24 8.87 20.87
CA ASN A 91 6.37 9.93 21.88
C ASN A 91 4.98 10.54 22.16
N GLY A 92 4.78 11.07 23.38
CA GLY A 92 3.55 11.81 23.72
C GLY A 92 2.43 10.98 24.37
N PHE A 93 2.72 9.75 24.79
CA PHE A 93 1.77 8.88 25.51
C PHE A 93 2.16 8.65 26.98
N ASP A 94 2.99 9.53 27.54
CA ASP A 94 3.60 9.34 28.86
C ASP A 94 2.58 9.33 30.03
N THR A 95 1.38 9.87 29.80
CA THR A 95 0.33 9.99 30.83
C THR A 95 -0.96 9.26 30.46
N HIS A 96 -1.39 9.24 29.19
CA HIS A 96 -2.60 8.57 28.72
C HIS A 96 -2.36 7.87 27.37
N PHE A 97 -2.44 6.53 27.38
CA PHE A 97 -2.41 5.75 26.15
C PHE A 97 -3.79 5.76 25.48
N PRO A 98 -3.86 5.90 24.15
CA PRO A 98 -5.11 5.78 23.44
C PRO A 98 -5.60 4.33 23.49
N THR A 99 -6.91 4.16 23.60
CA THR A 99 -7.58 2.85 23.56
C THR A 99 -7.31 2.12 22.24
N SER A 100 -7.09 2.88 21.15
CA SER A 100 -6.74 2.35 19.84
C SER A 100 -5.55 3.08 19.21
N LEU A 101 -4.61 2.31 18.64
CA LEU A 101 -3.52 2.85 17.83
C LEU A 101 -3.57 2.21 16.44
N GLY A 102 -3.58 3.05 15.41
CA GLY A 102 -3.47 2.63 14.01
C GLY A 102 -2.12 3.01 13.44
N PHE A 103 -1.52 2.11 12.67
CA PHE A 103 -0.34 2.44 11.87
C PHE A 103 -0.51 1.90 10.45
N LYS A 104 0.09 2.64 9.50
CA LYS A 104 0.20 2.23 8.10
C LYS A 104 1.66 1.92 7.81
N ALA A 105 1.92 0.79 7.17
CA ALA A 105 3.26 0.40 6.74
C ALA A 105 3.32 0.36 5.21
N CYS A 106 4.41 0.85 4.60
CA CYS A 106 4.75 0.48 3.21
C CYS A 106 6.04 -0.32 3.13
N LEU A 107 5.98 -1.38 2.34
CA LEU A 107 7.12 -2.22 1.97
C LEU A 107 7.46 -1.95 0.52
N LEU A 108 8.73 -1.65 0.23
CA LEU A 108 9.24 -1.64 -1.13
C LEU A 108 9.72 -3.05 -1.47
N LEU A 109 9.00 -3.75 -2.34
CA LEU A 109 9.44 -5.05 -2.85
C LEU A 109 10.45 -4.83 -3.98
N VAL A 110 11.60 -5.50 -3.88
CA VAL A 110 12.60 -5.55 -4.94
C VAL A 110 12.75 -7.02 -5.31
N THR A 111 11.97 -7.48 -6.28
CA THR A 111 12.07 -8.84 -6.82
C THR A 111 13.11 -8.87 -7.92
N LYS A 112 14.00 -9.87 -7.91
CA LYS A 112 14.86 -10.12 -9.07
C LYS A 112 14.06 -10.93 -10.09
N PRO A 113 14.29 -10.72 -11.40
CA PRO A 113 13.59 -11.45 -12.45
C PRO A 113 13.79 -12.97 -12.38
N ASP A 114 14.87 -13.44 -11.73
CA ASP A 114 15.20 -14.86 -11.60
C ASP A 114 14.57 -15.53 -10.36
N ASP A 115 13.91 -14.77 -9.48
CA ASP A 115 13.46 -15.23 -8.15
C ASP A 115 11.93 -15.47 -8.07
N VAL A 116 11.20 -15.47 -9.20
CA VAL A 116 9.73 -15.60 -9.20
C VAL A 116 9.26 -16.73 -10.09
N ASP A 117 8.94 -17.87 -9.49
CA ASP A 117 8.02 -18.84 -10.07
C ASP A 117 6.63 -18.21 -10.09
N ALA A 118 5.98 -18.21 -11.25
CA ALA A 118 4.79 -17.41 -11.56
C ALA A 118 3.48 -17.83 -10.84
N ASP A 119 3.55 -18.62 -9.76
CA ASP A 119 2.39 -19.25 -9.11
C ASP A 119 2.36 -19.10 -7.58
N ASP A 120 3.40 -18.56 -6.95
CA ASP A 120 3.42 -18.39 -5.50
C ASP A 120 2.76 -17.05 -5.11
N GLY A 121 1.47 -17.11 -4.79
CA GLY A 121 0.70 -16.02 -4.19
C GLY A 121 1.48 -15.42 -3.01
N TRP A 122 1.91 -14.16 -3.17
CA TRP A 122 2.78 -13.50 -2.22
C TRP A 122 1.93 -12.87 -1.11
N ASP A 123 1.76 -13.57 0.01
CA ASP A 123 1.16 -13.03 1.23
C ASP A 123 2.26 -12.37 2.10
N PRO A 124 2.42 -11.04 2.09
CA PRO A 124 3.40 -10.37 2.94
C PRO A 124 2.97 -10.42 4.42
N TYR A 125 3.49 -11.38 5.17
CA TYR A 125 3.30 -11.42 6.62
C TYR A 125 4.13 -10.34 7.31
N ILE A 126 3.48 -9.22 7.67
CA ILE A 126 4.09 -8.20 8.53
C ILE A 126 3.86 -8.55 10.00
N TYR A 127 4.96 -8.82 10.70
CA TYR A 127 4.98 -8.94 12.16
C TYR A 127 5.30 -7.59 12.80
N TYR A 128 4.59 -7.23 13.87
CA TYR A 128 4.90 -6.08 14.70
C TYR A 128 5.07 -6.51 16.15
N CYS A 129 5.93 -5.82 16.89
CA CYS A 129 6.17 -6.05 18.30
C CYS A 129 6.19 -4.70 19.02
N ILE A 130 5.44 -4.61 20.12
CA ILE A 130 5.52 -3.48 21.03
C ILE A 130 6.45 -3.87 22.17
N LYS A 131 7.57 -3.18 22.29
CA LYS A 131 8.63 -3.51 23.27
C LYS A 131 8.30 -3.09 24.71
N ASP A 132 7.36 -2.16 24.90
CA ASP A 132 6.94 -1.65 26.21
C ASP A 132 5.54 -2.13 26.62
N LYS A 133 5.22 -2.07 27.92
CA LYS A 133 3.86 -2.33 28.48
C LYS A 133 2.87 -1.20 28.13
N LEU A 134 2.73 -0.91 26.84
CA LEU A 134 1.65 -0.07 26.33
C LEU A 134 0.31 -0.77 26.57
N MET A 135 -0.58 -0.15 27.36
CA MET A 135 -1.95 -0.63 27.56
C MET A 135 -2.86 -0.19 26.40
N VAL A 136 -2.53 -0.62 25.18
CA VAL A 136 -3.39 -0.42 24.01
C VAL A 136 -4.28 -1.64 23.87
N SER A 137 -5.61 -1.45 23.91
CA SER A 137 -6.57 -2.56 23.82
C SER A 137 -6.88 -2.96 22.37
N ARG A 138 -6.62 -2.09 21.40
CA ARG A 138 -6.83 -2.37 19.97
C ARG A 138 -5.75 -1.78 19.08
N LEU A 139 -5.12 -2.62 18.27
CA LEU A 139 -4.19 -2.21 17.21
C LEU A 139 -4.82 -2.44 15.84
N THR A 140 -4.82 -1.43 14.99
CA THR A 140 -5.26 -1.55 13.59
C THR A 140 -4.06 -1.40 12.66
N ARG A 141 -4.02 -2.22 11.61
CA ARG A 141 -2.94 -2.25 10.62
C ARG A 141 -3.53 -1.98 9.24
N ASP A 142 -2.87 -1.11 8.48
CA ASP A 142 -3.09 -0.95 7.06
C ASP A 142 -1.74 -1.19 6.35
N VAL A 143 -1.67 -2.21 5.49
CA VAL A 143 -0.44 -2.54 4.77
C VAL A 143 -0.51 -2.07 3.33
N VAL A 144 0.51 -1.37 2.88
CA VAL A 144 0.62 -0.89 1.49
C VAL A 144 1.92 -1.41 0.88
N LEU A 145 1.84 -2.36 -0.04
CA LEU A 145 2.97 -2.83 -0.81
C LEU A 145 3.24 -1.89 -1.98
N CYS A 146 4.44 -1.36 -2.00
CA CYS A 146 4.99 -0.58 -3.08
C CYS A 146 5.86 -1.55 -3.91
N ALA A 147 5.35 -2.05 -5.04
CA ALA A 147 6.07 -3.04 -5.85
C ALA A 147 7.04 -2.34 -6.81
N GLY A 148 8.34 -2.47 -6.54
CA GLY A 148 9.40 -1.99 -7.43
C GLY A 148 9.48 -2.87 -8.67
N ASN A 149 9.44 -2.25 -9.84
CA ASN A 149 9.49 -2.98 -11.10
C ASN A 149 10.95 -3.20 -11.54
N CYS A 150 11.39 -4.47 -11.62
CA CYS A 150 12.65 -4.84 -12.28
C CYS A 150 12.47 -5.20 -13.77
N LEU A 151 11.23 -5.24 -14.30
CA LEU A 151 10.96 -5.67 -15.67
C LEU A 151 11.30 -4.66 -16.78
N HIS A 152 11.88 -3.50 -16.47
CA HIS A 152 12.18 -2.48 -17.50
C HIS A 152 13.55 -1.83 -17.48
N ASN A 153 14.51 -2.34 -16.70
CA ASN A 153 15.84 -1.71 -16.63
C ASN A 153 16.98 -2.71 -16.90
N GLN A 154 17.02 -3.24 -18.13
CA GLN A 154 18.20 -3.97 -18.65
C GLN A 154 19.37 -3.03 -19.03
N SER A 155 19.34 -1.73 -18.74
CA SER A 155 20.33 -0.79 -19.31
C SER A 155 20.99 0.18 -18.33
N ILE A 156 20.83 0.04 -17.02
CA ILE A 156 21.53 0.91 -16.06
C ILE A 156 22.24 0.11 -14.99
N TRP A 157 23.19 -0.74 -15.37
CA TRP A 157 24.42 -1.01 -14.62
C TRP A 157 25.45 -1.55 -15.62
N SER A 158 26.34 -0.66 -16.10
CA SER A 158 27.62 -1.00 -16.75
C SER A 158 28.75 -0.83 -15.74
#